data_AF-A0A2E0U403-F1
#
_entry.id   AF-A0A2E0U403-F1
#
_cell.length_a   1.000
_cell.length_b   1.000
_cell.length_c   1.000
_cell.angle_alpha   90.00
_cell.angle_beta   90.00
_cell.angle_gamma   90.00
#
_symmetry.space_group_name_H-M   'P 1'
#
loop_
_entity.id
_entity.type
_entity.pdbx_description
1 polymer ?
#
loop_
_entity_poly.entity_id
_entity_poly.type
_entity_poly.pdbx_seq_one_letter_code
_entity_poly.pdbx_strand_id
1 'polypeptide(L)'
;MDLTPEQLLNGIRNSIQQGVPDTGIDILRQLLSLPHAQTDSLGQGWEEVMALALRLADEDAALGAAHRLLDIYPNNGRYALIFTERLSRVGRSEDALNVMGQLKAGMTPNAAIDHLLGVYSGHIGKLDEAADYFRSALSMKEDLGDSWSNLATLGRIEASDVPVLERLIEEKAEHALPGAAYALGEWYHSQGEHAKAWDYWTRANEASKRGQTFSIDEMIAPNKGIPEADRRIWTDKTPLQPKPPRPIFIVGPPRSGTTLTEQIIRQQKNVGAMGETMLSRASTWPLGNLGPSDLEKVGAFGPPGVTWERLGAIYRHLASNRTQEKPITTDKGAILHLFVGALARMLPNAKFVWVRRNLKDVALSAYRTNLTDGNRWRHDMRHAATYLRAFDEIMRYWQSQFPDRIFELEYERLVTSPQTNIDQLTRFLDLDPIDASKIDMGASNVPTASFAQIRSKISAKSVRGWKAYEEWIAPGFES
;
A
#
# COMPACT_ATOMS: atom_id res chain seq x y z
N MET A 1 -20.76 -33.21 -1.03
CA MET A 1 -19.63 -34.07 -1.48
C MET A 1 -18.41 -33.18 -1.41
N ASP A 2 -17.44 -33.55 -0.58
CA ASP A 2 -16.19 -32.80 -0.50
C ASP A 2 -15.41 -33.06 -1.80
N LEU A 3 -15.11 -31.97 -2.52
CA LEU A 3 -14.34 -32.03 -3.75
C LEU A 3 -12.88 -32.38 -3.43
N THR A 4 -12.25 -33.21 -4.24
CA THR A 4 -10.81 -33.45 -4.12
C THR A 4 -10.01 -32.18 -4.44
N PRO A 5 -8.77 -32.03 -3.97
CA PRO A 5 -7.90 -30.91 -4.34
C PRO A 5 -7.81 -30.69 -5.86
N GLU A 6 -7.70 -31.76 -6.65
CA GLU A 6 -7.63 -31.70 -8.12
C GLU A 6 -8.96 -31.22 -8.72
N GLN A 7 -10.09 -31.62 -8.14
CA GLN A 7 -11.41 -31.13 -8.54
C GLN A 7 -11.58 -29.64 -8.23
N LEU A 8 -11.08 -29.19 -7.07
CA LEU A 8 -11.06 -27.77 -6.71
C LEU A 8 -10.16 -26.96 -7.66
N LEU A 9 -8.96 -27.45 -7.97
CA LEU A 9 -8.06 -26.79 -8.93
C LEU A 9 -8.69 -26.69 -10.33
N ASN A 10 -9.37 -27.75 -10.80
CA ASN A 10 -10.11 -27.70 -12.05
C ASN A 10 -11.28 -26.71 -11.99
N GLY A 11 -11.94 -26.58 -10.84
CA GLY A 11 -12.94 -25.54 -10.59
C GLY A 11 -12.37 -24.13 -10.72
N ILE A 12 -11.17 -23.87 -10.18
CA ILE A 12 -10.44 -22.60 -10.36
C ILE A 12 -10.18 -22.33 -11.85
N ARG A 13 -9.65 -23.31 -12.59
CA ARG A 13 -9.37 -23.19 -14.04
C ARG A 13 -10.62 -22.84 -14.83
N ASN A 14 -11.73 -23.54 -14.54
CA ASN A 14 -13.02 -23.30 -15.20
C ASN A 14 -13.58 -21.90 -14.88
N SER A 15 -13.49 -21.47 -13.62
CA SER A 15 -13.90 -20.12 -13.21
C SER A 15 -13.11 -19.04 -13.96
N ILE A 16 -11.78 -19.21 -14.10
CA ILE A 16 -10.93 -18.29 -14.85
C ILE A 16 -11.33 -18.24 -16.33
N GLN A 17 -11.55 -19.41 -16.96
CA GLN A 17 -11.93 -19.49 -18.37
C GLN A 17 -13.30 -18.87 -18.67
N GLN A 18 -14.26 -19.04 -17.76
CA GLN A 18 -15.62 -18.52 -17.93
C GLN A 18 -15.73 -17.02 -17.60
N GLY A 19 -14.68 -16.39 -17.06
CA GLY A 19 -14.74 -15.00 -16.62
C GLY A 19 -15.72 -14.80 -15.45
N VAL A 20 -15.99 -15.85 -14.67
CA VAL A 20 -16.86 -15.84 -13.48
C VAL A 20 -15.99 -16.03 -12.23
N PRO A 21 -15.22 -15.01 -11.81
CA PRO A 21 -14.24 -15.12 -10.73
C PRO A 21 -14.87 -15.36 -9.35
N ASP A 22 -16.17 -15.09 -9.17
CA ASP A 22 -16.85 -15.21 -7.87
C ASP A 22 -16.90 -16.65 -7.36
N THR A 23 -17.14 -17.64 -8.25
CA THR A 23 -17.01 -19.07 -7.91
C THR A 23 -15.57 -19.46 -7.64
N GLY A 24 -14.60 -18.81 -8.29
CA GLY A 24 -13.17 -19.04 -8.08
C GLY A 24 -12.69 -18.66 -6.69
N ILE A 25 -13.27 -17.63 -6.06
CA ILE A 25 -12.92 -17.19 -4.70
C ILE A 25 -13.29 -18.24 -3.66
N ASP A 26 -14.53 -18.74 -3.70
CA ASP A 26 -15.01 -19.71 -2.72
C ASP A 26 -14.23 -21.04 -2.85
N ILE A 27 -13.93 -21.46 -4.08
CA ILE A 27 -13.10 -22.64 -4.36
C ILE A 27 -11.66 -22.43 -3.87
N LEU A 28 -11.07 -21.26 -4.11
CA LEU A 28 -9.72 -20.91 -3.66
C LEU A 28 -9.61 -20.92 -2.14
N ARG A 29 -10.60 -20.38 -1.42
CA ARG A 29 -10.65 -20.42 0.05
C ARG A 29 -10.82 -21.84 0.58
N GLN A 30 -11.71 -22.62 -0.03
CA GLN A 30 -11.90 -24.02 0.33
C GLN A 30 -10.58 -24.78 0.16
N LEU A 31 -9.90 -24.60 -0.97
CA LEU A 31 -8.64 -25.28 -1.25
C LEU A 31 -7.54 -24.90 -0.23
N LEU A 32 -7.41 -23.62 0.11
CA LEU A 32 -6.45 -23.14 1.12
C LEU A 32 -6.76 -23.62 2.54
N SER A 33 -8.02 -23.93 2.83
CA SER A 33 -8.43 -24.47 4.14
C SER A 33 -8.08 -25.95 4.32
N LEU A 34 -7.76 -26.69 3.24
CA LEU A 34 -7.39 -28.09 3.32
C LEU A 34 -6.00 -28.28 3.96
N PRO A 35 -5.78 -29.36 4.75
CA PRO A 35 -4.48 -29.67 5.33
C PRO A 35 -3.36 -29.79 4.29
N HIS A 36 -2.12 -29.42 4.66
CA HIS A 36 -0.93 -29.50 3.78
C HIS A 36 -0.81 -30.88 3.11
N ALA A 37 -0.79 -31.94 3.92
CA ALA A 37 -0.66 -33.33 3.46
C ALA A 37 -1.74 -33.79 2.45
N GLN A 38 -2.93 -33.14 2.44
CA GLN A 38 -3.98 -33.48 1.48
C GLN A 38 -3.78 -32.78 0.13
N THR A 39 -2.98 -31.72 0.07
CA THR A 39 -2.82 -30.87 -1.12
C THR A 39 -1.46 -30.98 -1.78
N ASP A 40 -0.54 -31.78 -1.22
CA ASP A 40 0.80 -31.98 -1.77
C ASP A 40 0.76 -32.58 -3.18
N SER A 41 -0.28 -33.37 -3.49
CA SER A 41 -0.54 -33.94 -4.81
C SER A 41 -0.71 -32.88 -5.91
N LEU A 42 -1.07 -31.64 -5.55
CA LEU A 42 -1.21 -30.55 -6.52
C LEU A 42 0.14 -30.09 -7.08
N GLY A 43 1.24 -30.24 -6.34
CA GLY A 43 2.57 -29.83 -6.79
C GLY A 43 2.61 -28.39 -7.32
N GLN A 44 3.06 -28.22 -8.56
CA GLN A 44 3.10 -26.93 -9.27
C GLN A 44 1.72 -26.32 -9.56
N GLY A 45 0.61 -27.06 -9.39
CA GLY A 45 -0.74 -26.51 -9.51
C GLY A 45 -1.02 -25.35 -8.55
N TRP A 46 -0.27 -25.25 -7.45
CA TRP A 46 -0.31 -24.08 -6.57
C TRP A 46 0.18 -22.78 -7.22
N GLU A 47 0.95 -22.82 -8.33
CA GLU A 47 1.28 -21.63 -9.11
C GLU A 47 0.02 -20.99 -9.72
N GLU A 48 -0.94 -21.81 -10.17
CA GLU A 48 -2.21 -21.32 -10.73
C GLU A 48 -3.12 -20.74 -9.64
N VAL A 49 -3.15 -21.37 -8.47
CA VAL A 49 -3.89 -20.86 -7.30
C VAL A 49 -3.33 -19.50 -6.88
N MET A 50 -2.00 -19.38 -6.81
CA MET A 50 -1.33 -18.12 -6.51
C MET A 50 -1.62 -17.06 -7.58
N ALA A 51 -1.58 -17.41 -8.86
CA ALA A 51 -1.90 -16.48 -9.94
C ALA A 51 -3.34 -15.94 -9.85
N LEU A 52 -4.30 -16.79 -9.48
CA LEU A 52 -5.67 -16.34 -9.20
C LEU A 52 -5.72 -15.41 -7.98
N ALA A 53 -5.09 -15.78 -6.87
CA ALA A 53 -5.04 -14.95 -5.66
C ALA A 53 -4.48 -13.55 -5.95
N LEU A 54 -3.37 -13.47 -6.70
CA LEU A 54 -2.77 -12.20 -7.13
C LEU A 54 -3.70 -11.39 -8.04
N ARG A 55 -4.42 -12.04 -8.96
CA ARG A 55 -5.40 -11.36 -9.83
C ARG A 55 -6.55 -10.75 -9.02
N LEU A 56 -6.97 -11.42 -7.96
CA LEU A 56 -7.99 -10.96 -7.01
C LEU A 56 -7.45 -9.93 -6.00
N ALA A 57 -6.15 -9.66 -6.01
CA ALA A 57 -5.44 -8.88 -4.99
C ALA A 57 -5.63 -9.43 -3.56
N ASP A 58 -5.83 -10.75 -3.43
CA ASP A 58 -5.90 -11.46 -2.15
C ASP A 58 -4.48 -11.92 -1.75
N GLU A 59 -3.76 -11.02 -1.10
CA GLU A 59 -2.37 -11.25 -0.70
C GLU A 59 -2.22 -12.34 0.37
N ASP A 60 -3.25 -12.54 1.20
CA ASP A 60 -3.26 -13.58 2.23
C ASP A 60 -3.38 -14.97 1.59
N ALA A 61 -4.26 -15.11 0.59
CA ALA A 61 -4.35 -16.32 -0.21
C ALA A 61 -3.08 -16.58 -1.05
N ALA A 62 -2.50 -15.52 -1.63
CA ALA A 62 -1.25 -15.63 -2.38
C ALA A 62 -0.09 -16.08 -1.48
N LEU A 63 -0.03 -15.56 -0.24
CA LEU A 63 0.92 -16.02 0.77
C LEU A 63 0.71 -17.50 1.11
N GLY A 64 -0.54 -17.93 1.32
CA GLY A 64 -0.87 -19.33 1.59
C GLY A 64 -0.41 -20.25 0.47
N ALA A 65 -0.68 -19.90 -0.79
CA ALA A 65 -0.22 -20.67 -1.94
C ALA A 65 1.31 -20.68 -2.08
N ALA A 66 1.98 -19.54 -1.84
CA ALA A 66 3.44 -19.45 -1.85
C ALA A 66 4.08 -20.32 -0.76
N HIS A 67 3.45 -20.42 0.42
CA HIS A 67 3.90 -21.30 1.50
C HIS A 67 3.81 -22.77 1.07
N ARG A 68 2.69 -23.19 0.45
CA ARG A 68 2.52 -24.56 -0.07
C ARG A 68 3.57 -24.90 -1.12
N LEU A 69 3.87 -23.97 -2.04
CA LEU A 69 4.93 -24.15 -3.04
C LEU A 69 6.30 -24.32 -2.38
N LEU A 70 6.60 -23.55 -1.35
CA LEU A 70 7.87 -23.67 -0.63
C LEU A 70 7.97 -24.99 0.16
N ASP A 71 6.89 -25.44 0.79
CA ASP A 71 6.85 -26.71 1.51
C ASP A 71 7.09 -27.91 0.60
N ILE A 72 6.48 -27.92 -0.59
CA ILE A 72 6.63 -29.00 -1.58
C ILE A 72 8.03 -28.95 -2.22
N TYR A 73 8.58 -27.75 -2.43
CA TYR A 73 9.86 -27.54 -3.10
C TYR A 73 10.81 -26.67 -2.23
N PRO A 74 11.31 -27.19 -1.08
CA PRO A 74 12.01 -26.39 -0.08
C PRO A 74 13.35 -25.80 -0.55
N ASN A 75 13.95 -26.38 -1.59
CA ASN A 75 15.20 -25.90 -2.17
C ASN A 75 15.00 -25.02 -3.41
N ASN A 76 13.76 -24.64 -3.72
CA ASN A 76 13.47 -23.78 -4.86
C ASN A 76 13.59 -22.30 -4.48
N GLY A 77 14.72 -21.68 -4.85
CA GLY A 77 14.98 -20.28 -4.56
C GLY A 77 13.91 -19.33 -5.10
N ARG A 78 13.26 -19.62 -6.23
CA ARG A 78 12.16 -18.78 -6.76
C ARG A 78 10.97 -18.75 -5.80
N TYR A 79 10.59 -19.89 -5.23
CA TYR A 79 9.46 -19.94 -4.29
C TYR A 79 9.79 -19.33 -2.95
N ALA A 80 11.03 -19.46 -2.47
CA ALA A 80 11.49 -18.74 -1.29
C ALA A 80 11.41 -17.21 -1.51
N LEU A 81 11.89 -16.71 -2.65
CA LEU A 81 11.77 -15.29 -3.01
C LEU A 81 10.31 -14.83 -3.04
N ILE A 82 9.43 -15.56 -3.73
CA ILE A 82 7.99 -15.23 -3.81
C ILE A 82 7.36 -15.24 -2.42
N PHE A 83 7.61 -16.26 -1.60
CA PHE A 83 7.06 -16.38 -0.25
C PHE A 83 7.50 -15.21 0.64
N THR A 84 8.78 -14.85 0.65
CA THR A 84 9.25 -13.68 1.43
C THR A 84 8.66 -12.37 0.93
N GLU A 85 8.48 -12.19 -0.38
CA GLU A 85 7.83 -11.00 -0.92
C GLU A 85 6.38 -10.92 -0.43
N ARG A 86 5.63 -12.03 -0.48
CA ARG A 86 4.25 -12.11 0.05
C ARG A 86 4.21 -11.80 1.55
N LEU A 87 5.11 -12.38 2.34
CA LEU A 87 5.23 -12.08 3.78
C LEU A 87 5.40 -10.57 4.01
N SER A 88 6.30 -9.93 3.27
CA SER A 88 6.51 -8.49 3.39
C SER A 88 5.25 -7.69 3.05
N ARG A 89 4.51 -8.07 2.00
CA ARG A 89 3.28 -7.39 1.57
C ARG A 89 2.11 -7.51 2.55
N VAL A 90 2.06 -8.57 3.34
CA VAL A 90 1.07 -8.71 4.42
C VAL A 90 1.55 -8.14 5.75
N GLY A 91 2.66 -7.37 5.76
CA GLY A 91 3.17 -6.74 6.97
C GLY A 91 3.96 -7.69 7.88
N ARG A 92 4.47 -8.81 7.36
CA ARG A 92 5.33 -9.77 8.07
C ARG A 92 6.79 -9.70 7.58
N SER A 93 7.35 -8.48 7.54
CA SER A 93 8.70 -8.25 7.01
C SER A 93 9.80 -8.84 7.90
N GLU A 94 9.55 -9.04 9.19
CA GLU A 94 10.48 -9.75 10.08
C GLU A 94 10.59 -11.25 9.71
N ASP A 95 9.45 -11.90 9.46
CA ASP A 95 9.44 -13.28 8.96
C ASP A 95 10.11 -13.39 7.58
N ALA A 96 9.85 -12.41 6.70
CA ALA A 96 10.50 -12.33 5.39
C ALA A 96 12.03 -12.20 5.52
N LEU A 97 12.51 -11.37 6.45
CA LEU A 97 13.94 -11.19 6.73
C LEU A 97 14.57 -12.50 7.24
N ASN A 98 13.91 -13.17 8.18
CA ASN A 98 14.40 -14.43 8.75
C ASN A 98 14.54 -15.53 7.69
N VAL A 99 13.50 -15.73 6.87
CA VAL A 99 13.51 -16.73 5.80
C VAL A 99 14.55 -16.39 4.74
N MET A 100 14.65 -15.12 4.33
CA MET A 100 15.64 -14.69 3.34
C MET A 100 17.08 -14.82 3.85
N GLY A 101 17.32 -14.56 5.14
CA GLY A 101 18.63 -14.73 5.77
C GLY A 101 19.09 -16.20 5.78
N GLN A 102 18.17 -17.13 6.04
CA GLN A 102 18.44 -18.57 5.94
C GLN A 102 18.75 -18.98 4.49
N LEU A 103 17.97 -18.47 3.54
CA LEU A 103 18.19 -18.72 2.11
C LEU A 103 19.58 -18.23 1.67
N LYS A 104 19.99 -17.03 2.09
CA LYS A 104 21.30 -16.46 1.79
C LYS A 104 22.46 -17.35 2.27
N ALA A 105 22.35 -17.98 3.44
CA ALA A 105 23.43 -18.80 4.01
C ALA A 105 23.79 -20.03 3.15
N GLY A 106 22.87 -20.53 2.33
CA GLY A 106 23.07 -21.69 1.45
C GLY A 106 23.31 -21.37 -0.01
N MET A 107 23.35 -20.09 -0.41
CA MET A 107 23.41 -19.66 -1.81
C MET A 107 24.72 -18.93 -2.14
N THR A 108 25.11 -18.96 -3.42
CA THR A 108 26.14 -18.07 -3.94
C THR A 108 25.70 -16.61 -3.79
N PRO A 109 26.64 -15.66 -3.55
CA PRO A 109 26.32 -14.25 -3.45
C PRO A 109 25.40 -13.78 -4.60
N ASN A 110 24.32 -13.09 -4.25
CA ASN A 110 23.29 -12.69 -5.20
C ASN A 110 22.75 -11.30 -4.85
N ALA A 111 22.89 -10.36 -5.79
CA ALA A 111 22.50 -8.97 -5.60
C ALA A 111 21.00 -8.76 -5.31
N ALA A 112 20.12 -9.61 -5.86
CA ALA A 112 18.68 -9.52 -5.62
C ALA A 112 18.30 -9.95 -4.20
N ILE A 113 18.99 -10.95 -3.64
CA ILE A 113 18.79 -11.37 -2.24
C ILE A 113 19.21 -10.24 -1.31
N ASP A 114 20.37 -9.63 -1.54
CA ASP A 114 20.88 -8.53 -0.72
C ASP A 114 19.98 -7.29 -0.83
N HIS A 115 19.49 -6.98 -2.02
CA HIS A 115 18.49 -5.93 -2.19
C HIS A 115 17.24 -6.19 -1.32
N LEU A 116 16.67 -7.40 -1.36
CA LEU A 116 15.46 -7.74 -0.59
C LEU A 116 15.71 -7.77 0.91
N LEU A 117 16.87 -8.28 1.37
CA LEU A 117 17.29 -8.18 2.77
C LEU A 117 17.39 -6.72 3.23
N GLY A 118 17.89 -5.84 2.36
CA GLY A 118 17.91 -4.40 2.59
C GLY A 118 16.51 -3.82 2.76
N VAL A 119 15.58 -4.17 1.85
CA VAL A 119 14.16 -3.75 1.93
C VAL A 119 13.52 -4.21 3.24
N TYR A 120 13.65 -5.49 3.59
CA TYR A 120 13.02 -6.04 4.79
C TYR A 120 13.63 -5.48 6.08
N SER A 121 14.96 -5.30 6.12
CA SER A 121 15.66 -4.64 7.24
C SER A 121 15.17 -3.19 7.43
N GLY A 122 14.99 -2.45 6.34
CA GLY A 122 14.44 -1.09 6.36
C GLY A 122 13.00 -1.05 6.88
N HIS A 123 12.17 -2.00 6.43
CA HIS A 123 10.78 -2.13 6.89
C HIS A 123 10.67 -2.37 8.38
N ILE A 124 11.59 -3.09 9.02
CA ILE A 124 11.58 -3.32 10.49
C ILE A 124 12.41 -2.31 11.29
N GLY A 125 13.10 -1.38 10.63
CA GLY A 125 13.81 -0.27 11.26
C GLY A 125 15.29 -0.47 11.51
N LYS A 126 15.87 -1.55 10.98
CA LYS A 126 17.32 -1.78 10.98
C LYS A 126 17.95 -1.04 9.80
N LEU A 127 18.00 0.29 9.90
CA LEU A 127 18.37 1.17 8.78
C LEU A 127 19.84 1.05 8.36
N ASP A 128 20.74 0.81 9.31
CA ASP A 128 22.17 0.62 9.02
C ASP A 128 22.40 -0.71 8.31
N GLU A 129 21.83 -1.80 8.83
CA GLU A 129 21.83 -3.11 8.17
C GLU A 129 21.19 -3.05 6.78
N ALA A 130 20.11 -2.28 6.62
CA ALA A 130 19.49 -2.05 5.31
C ALA A 130 20.46 -1.39 4.32
N ALA A 131 21.16 -0.35 4.76
CA ALA A 131 22.16 0.34 3.94
C ALA A 131 23.31 -0.59 3.55
N ASP A 132 23.84 -1.37 4.50
CA ASP A 132 24.91 -2.34 4.25
C ASP A 132 24.50 -3.37 3.20
N TYR A 133 23.27 -3.88 3.28
CA TYR A 133 22.72 -4.79 2.27
C TYR A 133 22.55 -4.15 0.90
N PHE A 134 22.07 -2.91 0.81
CA PHE A 134 22.00 -2.19 -0.47
C PHE A 134 23.39 -1.96 -1.06
N ARG A 135 24.38 -1.59 -0.25
CA ARG A 135 25.78 -1.44 -0.68
C ARG A 135 26.37 -2.75 -1.18
N SER A 136 26.12 -3.85 -0.47
CA SER A 136 26.50 -5.21 -0.88
C SER A 136 25.89 -5.59 -2.22
N ALA A 137 24.58 -5.36 -2.40
CA ALA A 137 23.89 -5.57 -3.68
C ALA A 137 24.55 -4.78 -4.83
N LEU A 138 24.84 -3.50 -4.60
CA LEU A 138 25.47 -2.61 -5.58
C LEU A 138 26.91 -2.99 -5.94
N SER A 139 27.67 -3.58 -5.00
CA SER A 139 29.02 -4.10 -5.28
C SER A 139 29.02 -5.30 -6.24
N MET A 140 27.93 -6.07 -6.25
CA MET A 140 27.74 -7.19 -7.16
C MET A 140 27.11 -6.76 -8.49
N LYS A 141 26.16 -5.82 -8.42
CA LYS A 141 25.41 -5.33 -9.57
C LYS A 141 25.11 -3.84 -9.40
N GLU A 142 25.94 -3.00 -10.03
CA GLU A 142 25.92 -1.54 -9.88
C GLU A 142 24.69 -0.87 -10.53
N ASP A 143 24.07 -1.51 -11.53
CA ASP A 143 22.88 -1.03 -12.25
C ASP A 143 21.54 -1.36 -11.54
N LEU A 144 21.57 -1.66 -10.24
CA LEU A 144 20.36 -1.81 -9.41
C LEU A 144 19.80 -0.46 -8.99
N GLY A 145 19.01 0.17 -9.86
CA GLY A 145 18.38 1.48 -9.62
C GLY A 145 17.59 1.55 -8.31
N ASP A 146 16.81 0.52 -7.97
CA ASP A 146 16.01 0.51 -6.73
C ASP A 146 16.89 0.54 -5.47
N SER A 147 18.05 -0.11 -5.49
CA SER A 147 19.02 -0.03 -4.37
C SER A 147 19.57 1.38 -4.19
N TRP A 148 19.90 2.07 -5.28
CA TRP A 148 20.32 3.48 -5.23
C TRP A 148 19.21 4.39 -4.67
N SER A 149 17.98 4.23 -5.14
CA SER A 149 16.84 5.01 -4.62
C SER A 149 16.56 4.73 -3.14
N ASN A 150 16.74 3.48 -2.69
CA ASN A 150 16.57 3.12 -1.28
C ASN A 150 17.69 3.71 -0.41
N LEU A 151 18.96 3.69 -0.86
CA LEU A 151 20.06 4.38 -0.17
C LEU A 151 19.80 5.90 -0.05
N ALA A 152 19.28 6.52 -1.10
CA ALA A 152 18.90 7.93 -1.08
C ALA A 152 17.78 8.21 -0.06
N THR A 153 16.78 7.33 0.02
CA THR A 153 15.70 7.42 1.02
C THR A 153 16.24 7.32 2.46
N LEU A 154 17.31 6.56 2.66
CA LEU A 154 18.03 6.45 3.93
C LEU A 154 18.97 7.62 4.21
N GLY A 155 19.19 8.54 3.26
CA GLY A 155 20.22 9.58 3.37
C GLY A 155 21.64 9.02 3.38
N ARG A 156 21.85 7.87 2.73
CA ARG A 156 23.11 7.11 2.71
C ARG A 156 23.83 7.15 1.37
N ILE A 157 23.50 8.12 0.51
CA ILE A 157 24.29 8.44 -0.67
C ILE A 157 25.50 9.27 -0.25
N GLU A 158 26.65 8.98 -0.84
CA GLU A 158 27.93 9.61 -0.58
C GLU A 158 28.40 10.38 -1.83
N ALA A 159 29.32 11.35 -1.64
CA ALA A 159 29.86 12.13 -2.76
C ALA A 159 30.58 11.26 -3.80
N SER A 160 31.17 10.13 -3.37
CA SER A 160 31.81 9.12 -4.22
C SER A 160 30.82 8.38 -5.14
N ASP A 161 29.53 8.36 -4.81
CA ASP A 161 28.50 7.71 -5.64
C ASP A 161 28.07 8.56 -6.83
N VAL A 162 28.23 9.89 -6.74
CA VAL A 162 27.72 10.84 -7.74
C VAL A 162 28.23 10.53 -9.15
N PRO A 163 29.54 10.31 -9.39
CA PRO A 163 30.03 9.98 -10.73
C PRO A 163 29.48 8.65 -11.29
N VAL A 164 29.21 7.68 -10.41
CA VAL A 164 28.61 6.39 -10.81
C VAL A 164 27.17 6.60 -11.25
N LEU A 165 26.38 7.34 -10.46
CA LEU A 165 24.99 7.63 -10.75
C LEU A 165 24.85 8.48 -12.03
N GLU A 166 25.72 9.46 -12.24
CA GLU A 166 25.76 10.28 -13.46
C GLU A 166 26.03 9.40 -14.69
N ARG A 167 27.03 8.52 -14.63
CA ARG A 167 27.33 7.57 -15.71
C ARG A 167 26.13 6.67 -16.04
N LEU A 168 25.50 6.07 -15.03
CA LEU A 168 24.32 5.19 -15.23
C LEU A 168 23.16 5.90 -15.94
N ILE A 169 22.98 7.20 -15.67
CA ILE A 169 21.95 8.03 -16.31
C ILE A 169 22.35 8.39 -17.74
N GLU A 170 23.62 8.76 -17.98
CA GLU A 170 24.14 9.13 -19.30
C GLU A 170 24.12 7.96 -20.29
N GLU A 171 24.50 6.77 -19.82
CA GLU A 171 24.45 5.52 -20.59
C GLU A 171 23.02 5.03 -20.86
N LYS A 172 22.02 5.68 -20.25
CA LYS A 172 20.60 5.31 -20.32
C LYS A 172 20.34 3.86 -19.93
N ALA A 173 21.07 3.37 -18.91
CA ALA A 173 20.88 2.03 -18.36
C ALA A 173 19.43 1.87 -17.90
N GLU A 174 18.60 1.16 -18.70
CA GLU A 174 17.14 1.23 -18.60
C GLU A 174 16.62 0.86 -17.21
N HIS A 175 17.18 -0.18 -16.61
CA HIS A 175 16.82 -0.64 -15.26
C HIS A 175 17.37 0.23 -14.12
N ALA A 176 18.50 0.92 -14.33
CA ALA A 176 19.13 1.74 -13.30
C ALA A 176 18.59 3.17 -13.28
N LEU A 177 18.28 3.72 -14.46
CA LEU A 177 18.13 5.16 -14.67
C LEU A 177 17.05 5.79 -13.79
N PRO A 178 15.83 5.25 -13.63
CA PRO A 178 14.83 5.87 -12.77
C PRO A 178 15.34 6.01 -11.32
N GLY A 179 15.84 4.92 -10.75
CA GLY A 179 16.31 4.90 -9.36
C GLY A 179 17.58 5.71 -9.14
N ALA A 180 18.53 5.67 -10.09
CA ALA A 180 19.75 6.48 -10.04
C ALA A 180 19.44 7.99 -10.13
N ALA A 181 18.51 8.39 -11.00
CA ALA A 181 18.08 9.77 -11.12
C ALA A 181 17.29 10.26 -9.90
N TYR A 182 16.44 9.42 -9.29
CA TYR A 182 15.85 9.74 -7.98
C TYR A 182 16.93 9.96 -6.92
N ALA A 183 17.95 9.09 -6.88
CA ALA A 183 19.03 9.19 -5.91
C ALA A 183 19.84 10.50 -6.04
N LEU A 184 20.19 10.92 -7.27
CA LEU A 184 20.85 12.21 -7.49
C LEU A 184 19.93 13.39 -7.16
N GLY A 185 18.65 13.31 -7.48
CA GLY A 185 17.70 14.36 -7.11
C GLY A 185 17.61 14.55 -5.60
N GLU A 186 17.56 13.46 -4.84
CA GLU A 186 17.61 13.48 -3.36
C GLU A 186 18.94 14.02 -2.83
N TRP A 187 20.06 13.61 -3.42
CA TRP A 187 21.39 14.12 -3.08
C TRP A 187 21.47 15.64 -3.25
N TYR A 188 21.15 16.16 -4.43
CA TYR A 188 21.19 17.61 -4.69
C TYR A 188 20.17 18.39 -3.84
N HIS A 189 19.00 17.81 -3.55
CA HIS A 189 18.06 18.41 -2.61
C HIS A 189 18.68 18.56 -1.22
N SER A 190 19.42 17.55 -0.73
CA SER A 190 20.09 17.60 0.57
C SER A 190 21.17 18.69 0.66
N GLN A 191 21.75 19.07 -0.50
CA GLN A 191 22.73 20.14 -0.63
C GLN A 191 22.10 21.54 -0.82
N GLY A 192 20.77 21.63 -0.97
CA GLY A 192 20.07 22.89 -1.28
C GLY A 192 20.09 23.28 -2.77
N GLU A 193 20.61 22.42 -3.64
CA GLU A 193 20.72 22.63 -5.10
C GLU A 193 19.38 22.30 -5.79
N HIS A 194 18.35 23.11 -5.55
CA HIS A 194 16.97 22.79 -5.93
C HIS A 194 16.75 22.62 -7.44
N ALA A 195 17.40 23.44 -8.28
CA ALA A 195 17.27 23.31 -9.74
C ALA A 195 17.85 21.99 -10.27
N LYS A 196 19.01 21.57 -9.76
CA LYS A 196 19.60 20.26 -10.09
C LYS A 196 18.72 19.12 -9.58
N ALA A 197 18.24 19.23 -8.34
CA ALA A 197 17.34 18.23 -7.77
C ALA A 197 16.11 18.01 -8.66
N TRP A 198 15.48 19.10 -9.10
CA TRP A 198 14.33 19.05 -9.98
C TRP A 198 14.62 18.43 -11.34
N ASP A 199 15.75 18.78 -11.96
CA ASP A 199 16.17 18.20 -13.25
C ASP A 199 16.33 16.67 -13.17
N TYR A 200 17.01 16.17 -12.13
CA TYR A 200 17.18 14.73 -11.95
C TYR A 200 15.86 14.01 -11.63
N TRP A 201 15.00 14.58 -10.78
CA TRP A 201 13.65 14.02 -10.58
C TRP A 201 12.84 14.03 -11.87
N THR A 202 12.97 15.06 -12.72
CA THR A 202 12.30 15.09 -14.03
C THR A 202 12.78 13.93 -14.90
N ARG A 203 14.09 13.71 -14.99
CA ARG A 203 14.65 12.56 -15.73
C ARG A 203 14.14 11.22 -15.20
N ALA A 204 14.06 11.06 -13.87
CA ALA A 204 13.53 9.85 -13.23
C ALA A 204 12.06 9.60 -13.58
N ASN A 205 11.23 10.64 -13.52
CA ASN A 205 9.81 10.58 -13.85
C ASN A 205 9.58 10.34 -15.34
N GLU A 206 10.33 10.99 -16.24
CA GLU A 206 10.25 10.73 -17.69
C GLU A 206 10.63 9.30 -18.04
N ALA A 207 11.65 8.75 -17.39
CA ALA A 207 12.03 7.36 -17.58
C ALA A 207 10.96 6.39 -17.08
N SER A 208 10.37 6.67 -15.93
CA SER A 208 9.30 5.86 -15.34
C SER A 208 8.05 5.81 -16.23
N LYS A 209 7.82 6.83 -17.07
CA LYS A 209 6.70 6.91 -18.02
C LYS A 209 6.94 6.16 -19.34
N ARG A 210 8.18 5.83 -19.69
CA ARG A 210 8.49 5.22 -21.01
C ARG A 210 7.76 3.89 -21.18
N GLY A 211 7.19 3.68 -22.37
CA GLY A 211 6.51 2.44 -22.74
C GLY A 211 5.15 2.21 -22.06
N GLN A 212 4.60 3.23 -21.39
CA GLN A 212 3.33 3.10 -20.66
C GLN A 212 2.29 4.07 -21.20
N THR A 213 1.08 3.56 -21.42
CA THR A 213 -0.10 4.39 -21.63
C THR A 213 -0.65 4.83 -20.27
N PHE A 214 -0.94 6.13 -20.13
CA PHE A 214 -1.55 6.70 -18.93
C PHE A 214 -2.54 7.78 -19.31
N SER A 215 -3.76 7.67 -18.82
CA SER A 215 -4.81 8.68 -18.92
C SER A 215 -5.21 9.13 -17.52
N ILE A 216 -5.01 10.41 -17.23
CA ILE A 216 -5.47 10.99 -15.95
C ILE A 216 -6.99 10.93 -15.85
N ASP A 217 -7.70 11.11 -16.95
CA ASP A 217 -9.16 11.09 -16.99
C ASP A 217 -9.72 9.70 -16.67
N GLU A 218 -9.12 8.64 -17.21
CA GLU A 218 -9.48 7.26 -16.87
C GLU A 218 -9.19 6.97 -15.39
N MET A 219 -8.06 7.46 -14.86
CA MET A 219 -7.69 7.27 -13.46
C MET A 219 -8.67 7.95 -12.49
N ILE A 220 -9.16 9.15 -12.83
CA ILE A 220 -10.10 9.88 -11.97
C ILE A 220 -11.57 9.54 -12.25
N ALA A 221 -11.90 8.83 -13.33
CA ALA A 221 -13.29 8.48 -13.67
C ALA A 221 -14.06 7.83 -12.49
N PRO A 222 -13.48 6.90 -11.69
CA PRO A 222 -14.15 6.36 -10.51
C PRO A 222 -14.49 7.42 -9.44
N ASN A 223 -13.68 8.48 -9.30
CA ASN A 223 -13.93 9.54 -8.30
C ASN A 223 -15.25 10.28 -8.57
N LYS A 224 -15.67 10.36 -9.84
CA LYS A 224 -16.95 10.96 -10.25
C LYS A 224 -18.08 9.93 -10.31
N GLY A 225 -17.78 8.76 -10.86
CA GLY A 225 -18.76 7.71 -11.10
C GLY A 225 -19.33 7.09 -9.82
N ILE A 226 -18.51 6.91 -8.79
CA ILE A 226 -18.94 6.27 -7.53
C ILE A 226 -19.97 7.14 -6.78
N PRO A 227 -19.74 8.46 -6.55
CA PRO A 227 -20.76 9.34 -5.96
C PRO A 227 -22.06 9.43 -6.76
N GLU A 228 -21.99 9.34 -8.08
CA GLU A 228 -23.18 9.32 -8.94
C GLU A 228 -24.00 8.04 -8.74
N ALA A 229 -23.34 6.88 -8.77
CA ALA A 229 -23.95 5.60 -8.47
C ALA A 229 -24.54 5.57 -7.04
N ASP A 230 -23.82 6.13 -6.07
CA ASP A 230 -24.24 6.15 -4.67
C ASP A 230 -25.57 6.87 -4.45
N ARG A 231 -25.75 8.02 -5.08
CA ARG A 231 -27.00 8.79 -5.04
C ARG A 231 -28.20 8.04 -5.64
N ARG A 232 -27.98 7.11 -6.56
CA ARG A 232 -29.05 6.36 -7.24
C ARG A 232 -29.39 5.04 -6.56
N ILE A 233 -28.38 4.31 -6.09
CA ILE A 233 -28.50 2.88 -5.75
C ILE A 233 -28.58 2.65 -4.24
N TRP A 234 -27.92 3.48 -3.44
CA TRP A 234 -27.75 3.20 -2.01
C TRP A 234 -28.59 4.14 -1.14
N THR A 235 -29.91 3.97 -1.23
CA THR A 235 -30.93 4.75 -0.50
C THR A 235 -31.40 4.11 0.80
N ASP A 236 -31.36 2.77 0.91
CA ASP A 236 -31.78 2.04 2.11
C ASP A 236 -30.70 2.01 3.19
N LYS A 237 -31.09 2.39 4.41
CA LYS A 237 -30.21 2.56 5.58
C LYS A 237 -30.37 1.47 6.63
N THR A 238 -30.84 0.27 6.28
CA THR A 238 -31.06 -0.80 7.26
C THR A 238 -29.78 -1.04 8.06
N PRO A 239 -29.74 -0.68 9.36
CA PRO A 239 -28.49 -0.70 10.11
C PRO A 239 -28.07 -2.14 10.37
N LEU A 240 -26.85 -2.48 10.00
CA LEU A 240 -26.22 -3.72 10.44
C LEU A 240 -25.81 -3.60 11.92
N GLN A 241 -25.71 -4.75 12.59
CA GLN A 241 -25.18 -4.80 13.95
C GLN A 241 -23.64 -4.76 13.94
N PRO A 242 -23.00 -3.91 14.77
CA PRO A 242 -21.55 -3.90 14.95
C PRO A 242 -20.98 -5.26 15.37
N LYS A 243 -19.85 -5.67 14.76
CA LYS A 243 -19.12 -6.90 15.08
C LYS A 243 -17.61 -6.65 15.07
N PRO A 244 -16.81 -7.36 15.90
CA PRO A 244 -15.36 -7.24 15.88
C PRO A 244 -14.72 -7.96 14.67
N PRO A 245 -13.51 -7.54 14.24
CA PRO A 245 -12.83 -6.33 14.69
C PRO A 245 -13.53 -5.06 14.19
N ARG A 246 -13.44 -3.96 14.97
CA ARG A 246 -13.86 -2.62 14.53
C ARG A 246 -12.74 -1.98 13.70
N PRO A 247 -12.95 -1.69 12.41
CA PRO A 247 -11.90 -1.12 11.57
C PRO A 247 -11.82 0.40 11.70
N ILE A 248 -10.59 0.92 11.68
CA ILE A 248 -10.25 2.33 11.54
C ILE A 248 -9.55 2.48 10.19
N PHE A 249 -10.23 3.08 9.23
CA PHE A 249 -9.66 3.35 7.91
C PHE A 249 -8.93 4.69 7.94
N ILE A 250 -7.67 4.69 7.50
CA ILE A 250 -6.86 5.90 7.43
C ILE A 250 -6.71 6.27 5.95
N VAL A 251 -7.49 7.27 5.53
CA VAL A 251 -7.72 7.59 4.12
C VAL A 251 -6.95 8.86 3.76
N GLY A 252 -6.12 8.79 2.74
CA GLY A 252 -5.40 9.95 2.20
C GLY A 252 -4.60 9.54 0.96
N PRO A 253 -4.17 10.48 0.11
CA PRO A 253 -3.29 10.15 -1.00
C PRO A 253 -1.93 9.67 -0.47
N PRO A 254 -1.16 8.88 -1.24
CA PRO A 254 0.23 8.56 -0.91
C PRO A 254 0.99 9.83 -0.49
N ARG A 255 1.85 9.72 0.52
CA ARG A 255 2.69 10.83 1.04
C ARG A 255 1.95 11.97 1.76
N SER A 256 0.67 11.81 2.09
CA SER A 256 -0.11 12.79 2.88
C SER A 256 0.13 12.81 4.39
N GLY A 257 0.86 11.84 4.95
CA GLY A 257 1.01 11.67 6.42
C GLY A 257 0.10 10.58 7.02
N THR A 258 -0.60 9.88 6.15
CA THR A 258 -1.36 8.65 6.43
C THR A 258 -0.54 7.64 7.26
N THR A 259 0.75 7.38 6.93
CA THR A 259 1.59 6.46 7.71
C THR A 259 1.83 6.97 9.13
N LEU A 260 2.12 8.27 9.30
CA LEU A 260 2.30 8.88 10.64
C LEU A 260 1.05 8.69 11.49
N THR A 261 -0.12 8.90 10.89
CA THR A 261 -1.41 8.73 11.56
C THR A 261 -1.59 7.30 12.07
N GLU A 262 -1.24 6.29 11.27
CA GLU A 262 -1.28 4.89 11.70
C GLU A 262 -0.30 4.59 12.84
N GLN A 263 0.93 5.12 12.75
CA GLN A 263 1.94 4.95 13.81
C GLN A 263 1.51 5.54 15.16
N ILE A 264 0.75 6.65 15.13
CA ILE A 264 0.15 7.23 16.33
C ILE A 264 -0.93 6.31 16.88
N ILE A 265 -1.89 5.89 16.04
CA ILE A 265 -3.03 5.08 16.49
C ILE A 265 -2.58 3.71 17.04
N ARG A 266 -1.55 3.12 16.42
CA ARG A 266 -1.06 1.78 16.77
C ARG A 266 -0.27 1.72 18.08
N GLN A 267 0.00 2.84 18.74
CA GLN A 267 0.57 2.84 20.10
C GLN A 267 -0.35 2.14 21.11
N GLN A 268 -1.63 1.95 20.76
CA GLN A 268 -2.63 1.27 21.55
C GLN A 268 -2.50 -0.25 21.49
N LYS A 269 -2.43 -0.92 22.65
CA LYS A 269 -2.25 -2.38 22.74
C LYS A 269 -3.38 -3.19 22.12
N ASN A 270 -4.59 -2.64 22.11
CA ASN A 270 -5.79 -3.28 21.56
C ASN A 270 -6.00 -3.00 20.06
N VAL A 271 -5.10 -2.25 19.41
CA VAL A 271 -5.14 -1.95 17.98
C VAL A 271 -4.13 -2.81 17.23
N GLY A 272 -4.58 -3.51 16.19
CA GLY A 272 -3.71 -4.15 15.21
C GLY A 272 -3.50 -3.26 13.98
N ALA A 273 -2.25 -2.92 13.64
CA ALA A 273 -1.92 -2.19 12.42
C ALA A 273 -1.71 -3.13 11.24
N MET A 274 -2.47 -2.93 10.16
CA MET A 274 -2.37 -3.77 8.97
C MET A 274 -1.52 -3.13 7.85
N GLY A 275 -1.24 -1.83 7.92
CA GLY A 275 -0.49 -1.12 6.90
C GLY A 275 -1.28 -0.93 5.60
N GLU A 276 -0.56 -0.99 4.47
CA GLU A 276 -1.14 -0.84 3.14
C GLU A 276 -1.73 -2.18 2.67
N THR A 277 -3.05 -2.33 2.83
CA THR A 277 -3.78 -3.55 2.44
C THR A 277 -4.61 -3.35 1.17
N MET A 278 -5.01 -4.47 0.56
CA MET A 278 -6.04 -4.50 -0.50
C MET A 278 -7.32 -5.18 -0.01
N LEU A 279 -7.53 -5.29 1.31
CA LEU A 279 -8.68 -6.00 1.88
C LEU A 279 -10.02 -5.37 1.48
N SER A 280 -10.05 -4.05 1.32
CA SER A 280 -11.22 -3.35 0.79
C SER A 280 -11.59 -3.85 -0.61
N ARG A 281 -10.60 -3.99 -1.49
CA ARG A 281 -10.83 -4.52 -2.85
C ARG A 281 -11.19 -6.00 -2.83
N ALA A 282 -10.49 -6.82 -2.06
CA ALA A 282 -10.75 -8.26 -1.98
C ALA A 282 -12.15 -8.55 -1.39
N SER A 283 -12.57 -7.80 -0.38
CA SER A 283 -13.87 -7.98 0.28
C SER A 283 -15.03 -7.46 -0.54
N THR A 284 -14.84 -6.43 -1.37
CA THR A 284 -15.90 -5.90 -2.26
C THR A 284 -15.79 -6.42 -3.69
N TRP A 285 -14.95 -7.43 -3.97
CA TRP A 285 -14.76 -7.97 -5.31
C TRP A 285 -16.07 -8.33 -6.05
N PRO A 286 -17.11 -8.90 -5.41
CA PRO A 286 -18.39 -9.16 -6.09
C PRO A 286 -19.05 -7.89 -6.66
N LEU A 287 -18.70 -6.71 -6.14
CA LEU A 287 -19.14 -5.42 -6.67
C LEU A 287 -18.32 -4.95 -7.88
N GLY A 288 -17.53 -5.84 -8.50
CA GLY A 288 -16.67 -5.53 -9.64
C GLY A 288 -15.49 -4.60 -9.28
N ASN A 289 -15.10 -3.75 -10.22
CA ASN A 289 -13.97 -2.83 -10.03
C ASN A 289 -14.43 -1.42 -9.63
N LEU A 290 -15.58 -1.32 -8.96
CA LEU A 290 -16.23 -0.07 -8.54
C LEU A 290 -16.45 0.95 -9.67
N GLY A 291 -16.62 0.49 -10.91
CA GLY A 291 -17.14 1.32 -12.00
C GLY A 291 -18.64 1.58 -11.81
N PRO A 292 -19.22 2.65 -12.38
CA PRO A 292 -20.65 2.94 -12.25
C PRO A 292 -21.55 1.75 -12.58
N SER A 293 -21.26 1.04 -13.67
CA SER A 293 -21.99 -0.16 -14.11
C SER A 293 -21.77 -1.39 -13.23
N ASP A 294 -20.66 -1.45 -12.48
CA ASP A 294 -20.42 -2.50 -11.51
C ASP A 294 -21.17 -2.24 -10.20
N LEU A 295 -21.28 -0.98 -9.81
CA LEU A 295 -22.01 -0.57 -8.60
C LEU A 295 -23.53 -0.76 -8.75
N GLU A 296 -24.07 -0.62 -9.95
CA GLU A 296 -25.48 -0.93 -10.25
C GLU A 296 -25.84 -2.41 -10.00
N LYS A 297 -24.85 -3.31 -9.96
CA LYS A 297 -25.06 -4.74 -9.68
C LYS A 297 -25.32 -5.04 -8.21
N VAL A 298 -25.20 -4.08 -7.28
CA VAL A 298 -25.41 -4.34 -5.84
C VAL A 298 -26.79 -4.94 -5.57
N GLY A 299 -27.82 -4.51 -6.31
CA GLY A 299 -29.18 -5.07 -6.21
C GLY A 299 -29.34 -6.50 -6.74
N ALA A 300 -28.36 -7.02 -7.48
CA ALA A 300 -28.36 -8.40 -7.98
C ALA A 300 -27.92 -9.42 -6.91
N PHE A 301 -27.29 -8.99 -5.82
CA PHE A 301 -26.73 -9.86 -4.78
C PHE A 301 -27.69 -10.18 -3.62
N GLY A 302 -28.98 -9.92 -3.78
CA GLY A 302 -30.03 -10.13 -2.77
C GLY A 302 -30.46 -8.84 -2.07
N PRO A 303 -31.28 -8.92 -1.00
CA PRO A 303 -31.66 -7.73 -0.23
C PRO A 303 -30.40 -7.02 0.30
N PRO A 304 -30.30 -5.68 0.19
CA PRO A 304 -29.06 -4.93 0.49
C PRO A 304 -28.41 -5.29 1.83
N GLY A 305 -29.20 -5.50 2.89
CA GLY A 305 -28.68 -5.86 4.22
C GLY A 305 -27.93 -7.20 4.26
N VAL A 306 -28.36 -8.21 3.49
CA VAL A 306 -27.70 -9.53 3.45
C VAL A 306 -26.38 -9.45 2.71
N THR A 307 -26.35 -8.73 1.58
CA THR A 307 -25.14 -8.51 0.79
C THR A 307 -24.09 -7.78 1.62
N TRP A 308 -24.44 -6.66 2.26
CA TRP A 308 -23.50 -5.90 3.08
C TRP A 308 -22.93 -6.70 4.24
N GLU A 309 -23.75 -7.49 4.93
CA GLU A 309 -23.25 -8.31 6.03
C GLU A 309 -22.28 -9.39 5.53
N ARG A 310 -22.51 -9.99 4.36
CA ARG A 310 -21.58 -10.96 3.76
C ARG A 310 -20.23 -10.31 3.43
N LEU A 311 -20.23 -9.16 2.76
CA LEU A 311 -18.98 -8.44 2.42
C LEU A 311 -18.23 -7.98 3.68
N GLY A 312 -18.97 -7.46 4.68
CA GLY A 312 -18.43 -7.08 5.98
C GLY A 312 -17.82 -8.26 6.74
N ALA A 313 -18.43 -9.44 6.69
CA ALA A 313 -17.90 -10.65 7.31
C ALA A 313 -16.57 -11.10 6.67
N ILE A 314 -16.46 -11.00 5.33
CA ILE A 314 -15.21 -11.30 4.61
C ILE A 314 -14.10 -10.36 5.07
N TYR A 315 -14.36 -9.04 5.08
CA TYR A 315 -13.37 -8.06 5.52
C TYR A 315 -12.91 -8.33 6.96
N ARG A 316 -13.86 -8.54 7.89
CA ARG A 316 -13.57 -8.82 9.30
C ARG A 316 -12.74 -10.09 9.48
N HIS A 317 -13.02 -11.15 8.73
CA HIS A 317 -12.23 -12.38 8.76
C HIS A 317 -10.78 -12.12 8.35
N LEU A 318 -10.57 -11.47 7.20
CA LEU A 318 -9.22 -11.15 6.70
C LEU A 318 -8.46 -10.23 7.67
N ALA A 319 -9.13 -9.21 8.21
CA ALA A 319 -8.53 -8.30 9.18
C ALA A 319 -8.17 -9.01 10.50
N SER A 320 -9.01 -9.92 10.97
CA SER A 320 -8.75 -10.73 12.17
C SER A 320 -7.51 -11.61 12.00
N ASN A 321 -7.38 -12.27 10.85
CA ASN A 321 -6.22 -13.10 10.54
C ASN A 321 -4.91 -12.28 10.53
N ARG A 322 -4.92 -11.09 9.92
CA ARG A 322 -3.72 -10.23 9.84
C ARG A 322 -3.27 -9.68 11.19
N THR A 323 -4.21 -9.51 12.12
CA THR A 323 -3.94 -8.81 13.37
C THR A 323 -3.94 -9.71 14.60
N GLN A 324 -4.01 -11.03 14.44
CA GLN A 324 -4.12 -11.99 15.54
C GLN A 324 -5.32 -11.66 16.45
N GLU A 325 -6.49 -11.47 15.83
CA GLU A 325 -7.78 -11.24 16.49
C GLU A 325 -7.84 -9.98 17.38
N LYS A 326 -7.04 -8.96 17.08
CA LYS A 326 -7.16 -7.66 17.77
C LYS A 326 -8.58 -7.10 17.60
N PRO A 327 -9.20 -6.56 18.66
CA PRO A 327 -10.58 -6.09 18.61
C PRO A 327 -10.77 -4.83 17.76
N ILE A 328 -9.69 -4.06 17.55
CA ILE A 328 -9.66 -2.87 16.70
C ILE A 328 -8.53 -3.05 15.70
N THR A 329 -8.77 -2.69 14.44
CA THR A 329 -7.75 -2.75 13.39
C THR A 329 -7.60 -1.39 12.72
N THR A 330 -6.42 -1.10 12.19
CA THR A 330 -6.22 0.00 11.25
C THR A 330 -5.97 -0.55 9.86
N ASP A 331 -6.54 0.11 8.86
CA ASP A 331 -6.32 -0.19 7.44
C ASP A 331 -6.01 1.12 6.73
N LYS A 332 -4.87 1.15 6.06
CA LYS A 332 -4.34 2.33 5.39
C LYS A 332 -4.10 2.04 3.90
N GLY A 333 -4.84 1.07 3.36
CA GLY A 333 -4.76 0.62 1.98
C GLY A 333 -4.72 1.74 0.94
N ALA A 334 -4.13 1.42 -0.20
CA ALA A 334 -4.18 2.32 -1.35
C ALA A 334 -5.65 2.52 -1.76
N ILE A 335 -5.94 3.70 -2.34
CA ILE A 335 -7.24 4.03 -2.96
C ILE A 335 -8.51 3.88 -2.09
N LEU A 336 -8.40 3.82 -0.75
CA LEU A 336 -9.55 3.68 0.17
C LEU A 336 -10.68 4.70 -0.06
N HIS A 337 -10.37 5.90 -0.56
CA HIS A 337 -11.34 6.95 -0.91
C HIS A 337 -12.44 6.46 -1.88
N LEU A 338 -12.15 5.47 -2.74
CA LEU A 338 -13.14 4.87 -3.64
C LEU A 338 -14.07 3.88 -2.91
N PHE A 339 -13.65 3.34 -1.76
CA PHE A 339 -14.34 2.28 -1.04
C PHE A 339 -15.13 2.77 0.18
N VAL A 340 -14.95 4.03 0.62
CA VAL A 340 -15.56 4.57 1.85
C VAL A 340 -17.05 4.28 1.94
N GLY A 341 -17.81 4.51 0.86
CA GLY A 341 -19.26 4.28 0.84
C GLY A 341 -19.66 2.81 1.06
N ALA A 342 -18.93 1.87 0.46
CA ALA A 342 -19.18 0.43 0.64
C ALA A 342 -18.73 -0.04 2.03
N LEU A 343 -17.53 0.36 2.46
CA LEU A 343 -16.98 0.05 3.77
C LEU A 343 -17.87 0.56 4.90
N ALA A 344 -18.40 1.77 4.78
CA ALA A 344 -19.30 2.35 5.77
C ALA A 344 -20.60 1.53 5.91
N ARG A 345 -21.17 1.06 4.80
CA ARG A 345 -22.42 0.28 4.81
C ARG A 345 -22.22 -1.16 5.30
N MET A 346 -21.10 -1.78 4.96
CA MET A 346 -20.80 -3.17 5.33
C MET A 346 -20.19 -3.32 6.74
N LEU A 347 -19.64 -2.24 7.30
CA LEU A 347 -19.01 -2.19 8.63
C LEU A 347 -19.63 -1.05 9.44
N PRO A 348 -20.76 -1.26 10.14
CA PRO A 348 -21.57 -0.17 10.71
C PRO A 348 -20.84 0.67 11.78
N ASN A 349 -19.82 0.12 12.44
CA ASN A 349 -19.01 0.79 13.46
C ASN A 349 -17.62 1.22 12.98
N ALA A 350 -17.31 1.09 11.69
CA ALA A 350 -16.02 1.55 11.17
C ALA A 350 -15.89 3.07 11.26
N LYS A 351 -14.69 3.55 11.58
CA LYS A 351 -14.34 4.98 11.61
C LYS A 351 -13.33 5.28 10.52
N PHE A 352 -13.40 6.48 9.95
CA PHE A 352 -12.54 6.93 8.86
C PHE A 352 -11.78 8.18 9.32
N VAL A 353 -10.46 8.14 9.23
CA VAL A 353 -9.57 9.28 9.46
C VAL A 353 -9.11 9.76 8.09
N TRP A 354 -9.68 10.86 7.62
CA TRP A 354 -9.27 11.49 6.38
C TRP A 354 -8.10 12.43 6.64
N VAL A 355 -6.91 12.03 6.20
CA VAL A 355 -5.69 12.85 6.33
C VAL A 355 -5.62 13.84 5.18
N ARG A 356 -5.75 15.13 5.51
CA ARG A 356 -5.63 16.24 4.56
C ARG A 356 -4.30 16.94 4.77
N ARG A 357 -3.57 17.17 3.68
CA ARG A 357 -2.30 17.91 3.63
C ARG A 357 -2.34 18.87 2.44
N ASN A 358 -1.56 19.94 2.47
CA ASN A 358 -1.39 20.83 1.33
C ASN A 358 -1.08 20.03 0.04
N LEU A 359 -1.88 20.22 -1.01
CA LEU A 359 -1.79 19.41 -2.23
C LEU A 359 -0.44 19.56 -2.95
N LYS A 360 0.19 20.74 -2.89
CA LYS A 360 1.51 20.98 -3.49
C LYS A 360 2.62 20.25 -2.72
N ASP A 361 2.53 20.17 -1.40
CA ASP A 361 3.45 19.36 -0.59
C ASP A 361 3.27 17.85 -0.86
N VAL A 362 2.04 17.38 -1.04
CA VAL A 362 1.76 15.99 -1.44
C VAL A 362 2.35 15.70 -2.82
N ALA A 363 2.10 16.58 -3.80
CA ALA A 363 2.61 16.43 -5.16
C ALA A 363 4.14 16.44 -5.21
N LEU A 364 4.82 17.39 -4.55
CA LEU A 364 6.28 17.36 -4.44
C LEU A 364 6.75 16.04 -3.83
N SER A 365 6.16 15.66 -2.69
CA SER A 365 6.57 14.47 -1.95
C SER A 365 6.33 13.16 -2.70
N ALA A 366 5.38 13.13 -3.65
CA ALA A 366 5.15 11.99 -4.52
C ALA A 366 6.07 12.03 -5.75
N TYR A 367 6.26 13.21 -6.34
CA TYR A 367 7.09 13.42 -7.55
C TYR A 367 8.56 13.09 -7.34
N ARG A 368 9.10 13.32 -6.13
CA ARG A 368 10.51 13.04 -5.80
C ARG A 368 10.77 11.64 -5.24
N THR A 369 9.75 10.80 -5.11
CA THR A 369 9.90 9.46 -4.49
C THR A 369 9.68 8.37 -5.53
N ASN A 370 10.60 7.40 -5.58
CA ASN A 370 10.45 6.19 -6.38
C ASN A 370 9.39 5.25 -5.78
N LEU A 371 8.12 5.56 -6.02
CA LEU A 371 7.01 4.70 -5.61
C LEU A 371 6.80 3.58 -6.63
N THR A 372 6.50 2.37 -6.16
CA THR A 372 6.21 1.20 -7.01
C THR A 372 4.73 0.77 -6.96
N ASP A 373 3.88 1.65 -6.42
CA ASP A 373 2.45 1.45 -6.15
C ASP A 373 1.52 1.59 -7.38
N GLY A 374 2.08 1.80 -8.57
CA GLY A 374 1.33 2.00 -9.81
C GLY A 374 0.62 3.35 -9.95
N ASN A 375 0.73 4.28 -9.00
CA ASN A 375 0.04 5.57 -9.02
C ASN A 375 0.70 6.61 -9.95
N ARG A 376 0.49 6.49 -11.26
CA ARG A 376 1.21 7.27 -12.29
C ARG A 376 0.91 8.77 -12.34
N TRP A 377 -0.15 9.24 -11.66
CA TRP A 377 -0.49 10.69 -11.61
C TRP A 377 0.65 11.57 -11.11
N ARG A 378 1.55 11.02 -10.28
CA ARG A 378 2.64 11.76 -9.64
C ARG A 378 3.75 12.20 -10.57
N HIS A 379 3.83 11.65 -11.79
CA HIS A 379 4.95 11.91 -12.71
C HIS A 379 4.81 13.24 -13.47
N ASP A 380 3.69 13.94 -13.29
CA ASP A 380 3.39 15.23 -13.91
C ASP A 380 2.59 16.10 -12.92
N MET A 381 2.94 17.38 -12.80
CA MET A 381 2.32 18.28 -11.81
C MET A 381 0.85 18.58 -12.10
N ARG A 382 0.43 18.64 -13.37
CA ARG A 382 -0.97 18.85 -13.75
C ARG A 382 -1.78 17.60 -13.46
N HIS A 383 -1.24 16.43 -13.78
CA HIS A 383 -1.89 15.16 -13.43
C HIS A 383 -2.03 15.00 -11.91
N ALA A 384 -1.00 15.39 -11.15
CA ALA A 384 -1.05 15.40 -9.70
C ALA A 384 -2.13 16.33 -9.15
N ALA A 385 -2.21 17.57 -9.66
CA ALA A 385 -3.26 18.51 -9.27
C ALA A 385 -4.66 17.96 -9.56
N THR A 386 -4.87 17.42 -10.76
CA THR A 386 -6.16 16.83 -11.16
C THR A 386 -6.56 15.64 -10.28
N TYR A 387 -5.66 14.70 -10.03
CA TYR A 387 -5.94 13.55 -9.15
C TYR A 387 -6.24 14.00 -7.71
N LEU A 388 -5.42 14.89 -7.15
CA LEU A 388 -5.55 15.33 -5.77
C LEU A 388 -6.82 16.15 -5.53
N ARG A 389 -7.28 16.93 -6.52
CA ARG A 389 -8.59 17.60 -6.47
C ARG A 389 -9.74 16.60 -6.51
N ALA A 390 -9.71 15.65 -7.44
CA ALA A 390 -10.74 14.61 -7.52
C ALA A 390 -10.82 13.79 -6.22
N PHE A 391 -9.68 13.50 -5.58
CA PHE A 391 -9.61 12.85 -4.28
C PHE A 391 -10.29 13.69 -3.17
N ASP A 392 -10.02 15.01 -3.10
CA ASP A 392 -10.64 15.90 -2.12
C ASP A 392 -12.16 15.97 -2.33
N GLU A 393 -12.61 16.12 -3.58
CA GLU A 393 -14.03 16.18 -3.96
C GLU A 393 -14.81 14.93 -3.51
N ILE A 394 -14.29 13.73 -3.77
CA ILE A 394 -14.97 12.49 -3.34
C ILE A 394 -14.94 12.32 -1.82
N MET A 395 -13.86 12.74 -1.14
CA MET A 395 -13.83 12.69 0.34
C MET A 395 -14.79 13.68 0.97
N ARG A 396 -14.97 14.86 0.38
CA ARG A 396 -16.02 15.82 0.76
C ARG A 396 -17.41 15.23 0.58
N TYR A 397 -17.64 14.55 -0.53
CA TYR A 397 -18.88 13.81 -0.75
C TYR A 397 -19.11 12.79 0.39
N TRP A 398 -18.13 11.94 0.69
CA TRP A 398 -18.29 10.95 1.75
C TRP A 398 -18.49 11.55 3.14
N GLN A 399 -17.78 12.63 3.47
CA GLN A 399 -17.97 13.35 4.73
C GLN A 399 -19.40 13.86 4.88
N SER A 400 -20.05 14.30 3.79
CA SER A 400 -21.46 14.69 3.81
C SER A 400 -22.43 13.51 4.04
N GLN A 401 -22.07 12.31 3.57
CA GLN A 401 -22.90 11.11 3.72
C GLN A 401 -22.73 10.43 5.09
N PHE A 402 -21.55 10.53 5.68
CA PHE A 402 -21.19 9.90 6.96
C PHE A 402 -20.49 10.86 7.94
N PRO A 403 -21.14 12.00 8.32
CA PRO A 403 -20.50 13.07 9.09
C PRO A 403 -19.96 12.62 10.44
N ASP A 404 -20.65 11.70 11.13
CA ASP A 404 -20.24 11.21 12.45
C ASP A 404 -19.15 10.11 12.38
N ARG A 405 -18.77 9.69 11.17
CA ARG A 405 -17.84 8.57 10.95
C ARG A 405 -16.56 8.96 10.23
N ILE A 406 -16.47 10.19 9.71
CA ILE A 406 -15.29 10.69 9.01
C ILE A 406 -14.72 11.89 9.77
N PHE A 407 -13.51 11.72 10.29
CA PHE A 407 -12.75 12.79 10.93
C PHE A 407 -11.68 13.32 9.99
N GLU A 408 -11.72 14.63 9.73
CA GLU A 408 -10.72 15.32 8.93
C GLU A 408 -9.53 15.69 9.81
N LEU A 409 -8.37 15.08 9.54
CA LEU A 409 -7.11 15.32 10.22
C LEU A 409 -6.19 16.15 9.32
N GLU A 410 -6.01 17.43 9.67
CA GLU A 410 -5.06 18.30 8.98
C GLU A 410 -3.61 17.96 9.39
N TYR A 411 -2.81 17.48 8.45
CA TYR A 411 -1.41 17.09 8.66
C TYR A 411 -0.58 18.23 9.25
N GLU A 412 -0.74 19.45 8.74
CA GLU A 412 -0.02 20.62 9.20
C GLU A 412 -0.28 20.90 10.69
N ARG A 413 -1.53 20.73 11.14
CA ARG A 413 -1.88 20.88 12.57
C ARG A 413 -1.32 19.72 13.40
N LEU A 414 -1.40 18.50 12.87
CA LEU A 414 -0.85 17.32 13.55
C LEU A 414 0.65 17.48 13.85
N VAL A 415 1.44 18.01 12.91
CA VAL A 415 2.89 18.13 13.12
C VAL A 415 3.32 19.41 13.85
N THR A 416 2.49 20.45 13.86
CA THR A 416 2.78 21.72 14.56
C THR A 416 2.19 21.80 15.97
N SER A 417 1.12 21.05 16.25
CA SER A 417 0.48 20.95 17.56
C SER A 417 0.07 19.49 17.85
N PRO A 418 1.04 18.56 18.02
CA PRO A 418 0.75 17.13 18.04
C PRO A 418 -0.22 16.70 19.13
N GLN A 419 0.01 17.09 20.39
CA GLN A 419 -0.82 16.63 21.51
C GLN A 419 -2.30 16.99 21.32
N THR A 420 -2.60 18.23 20.96
CA THR A 420 -3.99 18.68 20.73
C THR A 420 -4.70 17.88 19.64
N ASN A 421 -4.02 17.61 18.53
CA ASN A 421 -4.61 16.87 17.41
C ASN A 421 -4.72 15.37 17.73
N ILE A 422 -3.75 14.81 18.48
CA ILE A 422 -3.80 13.44 18.98
C ILE A 422 -4.98 13.25 19.94
N ASP A 423 -5.22 14.19 20.85
CA ASP A 423 -6.37 14.14 21.78
C ASP A 423 -7.71 14.22 21.05
N GLN A 424 -7.80 15.01 19.98
CA GLN A 424 -8.99 15.05 19.13
C GLN A 424 -9.20 13.74 18.38
N LEU A 425 -8.12 13.20 17.81
CA LEU A 425 -8.12 11.93 17.08
C LEU A 425 -8.53 10.75 17.98
N THR A 426 -7.92 10.59 19.15
CA THR A 426 -8.24 9.48 20.07
C THR A 426 -9.66 9.58 20.59
N ARG A 427 -10.13 10.80 20.94
CA ARG A 427 -11.54 11.04 21.29
C ARG A 427 -12.48 10.64 20.16
N PHE A 428 -12.22 11.08 18.93
CA PHE A 428 -13.03 10.69 17.78
C PHE A 428 -13.02 9.18 17.58
N LEU A 429 -11.91 8.49 17.84
CA LEU A 429 -11.75 7.05 17.61
C LEU A 429 -12.29 6.14 18.73
N ASP A 430 -12.75 6.71 19.84
CA ASP A 430 -13.03 6.02 21.11
C ASP A 430 -11.81 5.19 21.58
N LEU A 431 -10.64 5.82 21.59
CA LEU A 431 -9.39 5.23 22.08
C LEU A 431 -8.87 5.99 23.31
N ASP A 432 -8.03 5.32 24.09
CA ASP A 432 -7.38 5.94 25.23
C ASP A 432 -6.50 7.14 24.77
N PRO A 433 -6.34 8.18 25.61
CA PRO A 433 -5.42 9.28 25.31
C PRO A 433 -3.99 8.79 25.10
N ILE A 434 -3.28 9.42 24.16
CA ILE A 434 -1.88 9.11 23.84
C ILE A 434 -1.05 10.34 24.13
N ASP A 435 0.03 10.16 24.89
CA ASP A 435 1.03 11.21 25.12
C ASP A 435 1.97 11.27 23.91
N ALA A 436 1.95 12.39 23.20
CA ALA A 436 2.73 12.61 21.99
C ALA A 436 4.25 12.43 22.22
N SER A 437 4.73 12.68 23.44
CA SER A 437 6.15 12.57 23.79
C SER A 437 6.62 11.11 23.94
N LYS A 438 5.68 10.18 24.11
CA LYS A 438 5.94 8.74 24.32
C LYS A 438 5.74 7.89 23.07
N ILE A 439 5.40 8.51 21.94
CA ILE A 439 5.17 7.79 20.69
C ILE A 439 6.50 7.22 20.18
N ASP A 440 6.57 5.90 20.11
CA ASP A 440 7.69 5.20 19.53
C ASP A 440 7.46 4.96 18.03
N MET A 441 8.26 5.66 17.22
CA MET A 441 8.27 5.59 15.76
C MET A 441 9.31 4.58 15.23
N GLY A 442 10.21 4.08 16.09
CA GLY A 442 11.40 3.31 15.71
C GLY A 442 11.19 1.80 15.69
N ALA A 443 10.33 1.24 16.54
CA ALA A 443 10.25 -0.21 16.79
C ALA A 443 9.29 -1.02 15.90
N SER A 444 8.77 -0.47 14.80
CA SER A 444 7.73 -1.14 14.01
C SER A 444 8.10 -1.60 12.63
N ASN A 445 7.36 -2.60 12.17
CA ASN A 445 7.23 -2.89 10.75
C ASN A 445 6.44 -1.78 10.03
N VAL A 446 7.05 -1.17 9.01
CA VAL A 446 6.45 -0.11 8.18
C VAL A 446 6.77 -0.42 6.70
N PRO A 447 6.04 -1.32 6.04
CA PRO A 447 6.30 -1.74 4.67
C PRO A 447 5.76 -0.71 3.65
N THR A 448 6.37 0.47 3.62
CA THR A 448 5.97 1.60 2.76
C THR A 448 7.20 2.36 2.33
N ALA A 449 7.17 3.03 1.17
CA ALA A 449 8.28 3.87 0.69
C ALA A 449 8.64 5.04 1.65
N SER A 450 7.85 5.27 2.70
CA SER A 450 8.11 6.25 3.76
C SER A 450 8.86 5.67 4.98
N PHE A 451 9.31 4.41 4.92
CA PHE A 451 9.84 3.66 6.08
C PHE A 451 10.99 4.36 6.81
N ALA A 452 11.86 5.10 6.10
CA ALA A 452 12.96 5.84 6.72
C ALA A 452 12.47 7.16 7.36
N GLN A 453 11.64 7.91 6.65
CA GLN A 453 11.17 9.23 7.06
C GLN A 453 10.30 9.17 8.32
N ILE A 454 9.52 8.09 8.45
CA ILE A 454 8.56 7.95 9.53
C ILE A 454 9.21 7.66 10.89
N ARG A 455 10.44 7.16 10.92
CA ARG A 455 11.13 6.77 12.17
C ARG A 455 11.74 7.95 12.92
N SER A 456 11.67 9.15 12.36
CA SER A 456 12.03 10.39 13.05
C SER A 456 10.90 10.87 13.97
N LYS A 457 11.23 11.71 14.95
CA LYS A 457 10.22 12.39 15.76
C LYS A 457 9.25 13.17 14.86
N ILE A 458 8.00 13.32 15.31
CA ILE A 458 7.01 14.17 14.64
C ILE A 458 7.62 15.53 14.35
N SER A 459 7.63 15.92 13.07
CA SER A 459 8.37 17.08 12.58
C SER A 459 7.57 17.86 11.54
N ALA A 460 7.61 19.18 11.67
CA ALA A 460 7.01 20.10 10.72
C ALA A 460 7.93 20.43 9.52
N LYS A 461 9.12 19.81 9.41
CA LYS A 461 10.12 20.10 8.35
C LYS A 461 9.56 19.96 6.93
N SER A 462 8.59 19.06 6.74
CA SER A 462 7.98 18.78 5.44
C SER A 462 6.84 19.74 5.07
N VAL A 463 6.43 20.63 5.99
CA VAL A 463 5.36 21.60 5.77
C VAL A 463 5.90 22.76 4.94
N ARG A 464 5.19 23.11 3.86
CA ARG A 464 5.60 24.15 2.88
C ARG A 464 6.92 23.85 2.18
N GLY A 465 7.35 22.58 2.12
CA GLY A 465 8.54 22.16 1.37
C GLY A 465 8.43 22.50 -0.12
N TRP A 466 7.21 22.52 -0.66
CA TRP A 466 6.94 22.94 -2.04
C TRP A 466 7.40 24.36 -2.38
N LYS A 467 7.58 25.25 -1.40
CA LYS A 467 7.98 26.64 -1.65
C LYS A 467 9.38 26.78 -2.25
N ALA A 468 10.31 25.87 -1.91
CA ALA A 468 11.63 25.83 -2.54
C ALA A 468 11.58 25.40 -4.02
N TYR A 469 10.44 24.86 -4.46
CA TYR A 469 10.20 24.34 -5.80
C TYR A 469 9.00 25.03 -6.46
N GLU A 470 8.64 26.23 -5.99
CA GLU A 470 7.41 26.92 -6.38
C GLU A 470 7.34 27.15 -7.90
N GLU A 471 8.46 27.48 -8.54
CA GLU A 471 8.55 27.74 -9.98
C GLU A 471 8.13 26.55 -10.84
N TRP A 472 8.37 25.31 -10.38
CA TRP A 472 8.02 24.11 -11.14
C TRP A 472 6.67 23.51 -10.73
N ILE A 473 6.24 23.70 -9.48
CA ILE A 473 5.01 23.10 -8.96
C ILE A 473 3.80 23.99 -9.23
N ALA A 474 3.90 25.31 -8.98
CA ALA A 474 2.76 26.22 -9.08
C ALA A 474 2.01 26.14 -10.42
N PRO A 475 2.70 26.07 -11.59
CA PRO A 475 2.01 25.98 -12.88
C PRO A 475 1.09 24.77 -13.05
N GLY A 476 1.32 23.67 -12.30
CA GLY A 476 0.45 22.50 -12.31
C GLY A 476 -0.89 22.71 -11.60
N PHE A 477 -0.96 23.69 -10.69
CA PHE A 477 -2.07 23.91 -9.76
C PHE A 477 -2.86 25.20 -10.04
N GLU A 478 -2.53 25.94 -11.09
CA GLU A 478 -3.17 27.21 -11.48
C GLU A 478 -4.41 27.05 -12.38
N SER A 479 -5.00 25.84 -12.41
CA SER A 479 -6.18 25.49 -13.23
C SER A 479 -7.45 25.31 -12.41
#